data_AF-A0A1Q2HWH5-F1
#
_entry.id   AF-A0A1Q2HWH5-F1
#
_cell.length_a   1.000
_cell.length_b   1.000
_cell.length_c   1.000
_cell.angle_alpha   90.00
_cell.angle_beta   90.00
_cell.angle_gamma   90.00
#
_symmetry.space_group_name_H-M   'P 1'
#
loop_
_entity.id
_entity.type
_entity.pdbx_description
1 polymer ?
#
loop_
_entity_poly.entity_id
_entity_poly.type
_entity_poly.pdbx_seq_one_letter_code
_entity_poly.pdbx_strand_id
1 'polypeptide(L)'
;MDGSRNASTIGGGKAKMGRHSSGQNNYRLSGRAIAALVVALALVAGLIWFVVWQRGASESTAAQGDGSGTNDSCVSGEITLPVASSNAVVGKELVDAYAASNPVVRDYCIRPQLVETLSDAAVYIAPNTPIAHQELARSGRTAAVADPEQVFADVVGLSGQDNPGPNVPLQKVVFPTQMPASSAVVASLLADSDSTAVNVLTDQQIDSVDGITLTPGMWVATSKANSLPHAGFYPLDASVIYTAIPLNSGATVDENQARAGQDFARFGAQSFDAETPKQPVIAEMVWAAAMPTGGAALTADGNSPTNANDAAVAADGQVGNTVFLLDTSGAMEPYLESAKRGVERAADEVTAAGHNVALWNYSSPLSVGVTNGYRDNVAMTSSPSAVKNAVAPLTTGGVPQTREAVTAAVGSFPSPVRIVVITTGTADGEDDAVFTKAIQAGADSGTSIAVVHVGSAPHDKALEAVAASRQQVGSAAELEAAIVAATGTRS
;
A
#
# COMPACT_ATOMS: atom_id res chain seq x y z
N MET A 1 23.27 -51.81 -67.52
CA MET A 1 23.46 -52.11 -66.09
C MET A 1 22.42 -51.26 -65.37
N ASP A 2 21.16 -51.67 -65.50
CA ASP A 2 20.44 -52.52 -64.52
C ASP A 2 20.10 -51.67 -63.28
N GLY A 3 18.85 -51.33 -62.93
CA GLY A 3 17.62 -52.06 -63.18
C GLY A 3 16.35 -51.20 -63.33
N SER A 4 15.33 -51.98 -63.68
CA SER A 4 14.02 -51.70 -64.25
C SER A 4 13.10 -50.69 -63.56
N ARG A 5 12.44 -49.88 -64.39
CA ARG A 5 11.15 -49.20 -64.13
C ARG A 5 9.99 -50.08 -64.59
N ASN A 6 8.79 -49.70 -64.13
CA ASN A 6 7.44 -50.00 -64.66
C ASN A 6 6.86 -51.36 -64.27
N ALA A 7 5.58 -51.52 -64.00
CA ALA A 7 4.44 -50.62 -63.81
C ALA A 7 3.26 -51.51 -63.35
N SER A 8 2.26 -50.92 -62.69
CA SER A 8 0.83 -51.01 -63.05
C SER A 8 -0.06 -50.92 -61.79
N THR A 9 -0.68 -49.78 -61.48
CA THR A 9 -2.02 -49.28 -61.89
C THR A 9 -3.26 -49.92 -61.23
N ILE A 10 -4.02 -49.03 -60.56
CA ILE A 10 -5.49 -48.89 -60.39
C ILE A 10 -6.29 -49.74 -59.39
N GLY A 11 -6.99 -49.01 -58.51
CA GLY A 11 -8.27 -49.35 -57.89
C GLY A 11 -8.53 -48.54 -56.61
N GLY A 12 -8.98 -47.29 -56.69
CA GLY A 12 -10.38 -46.88 -56.41
C GLY A 12 -10.70 -46.94 -54.90
N GLY A 13 -10.92 -45.87 -54.13
CA GLY A 13 -11.62 -44.62 -54.38
C GLY A 13 -12.69 -44.48 -53.29
N LYS A 14 -12.59 -43.49 -52.39
CA LYS A 14 -13.74 -42.91 -51.67
C LYS A 14 -13.46 -41.45 -51.36
N ALA A 15 -14.32 -40.60 -51.93
CA ALA A 15 -14.35 -39.16 -51.79
C ALA A 15 -14.73 -38.72 -50.37
N LYS A 16 -14.09 -37.66 -49.88
CA LYS A 16 -14.62 -36.77 -48.84
C LYS A 16 -14.71 -35.37 -49.42
N MET A 17 -15.91 -34.81 -49.48
CA MET A 17 -16.10 -33.37 -49.56
C MET A 17 -17.40 -32.96 -48.85
N GLY A 18 -17.24 -31.99 -47.95
CA GLY A 18 -18.16 -30.86 -47.77
C GLY A 18 -19.44 -31.08 -46.95
N ARG A 19 -19.53 -30.39 -45.81
CA ARG A 19 -20.65 -29.47 -45.50
C ARG A 19 -20.30 -28.54 -44.34
N HIS A 20 -20.42 -27.25 -44.62
CA HIS A 20 -20.41 -26.16 -43.65
C HIS A 20 -21.71 -26.18 -42.82
N SER A 21 -21.63 -25.84 -41.54
CA SER A 21 -22.76 -25.53 -40.67
C SER A 21 -22.61 -24.09 -40.20
N SER A 22 -23.50 -23.21 -40.66
CA SER A 22 -23.67 -21.84 -40.17
C SER A 22 -24.71 -21.83 -39.05
N GLY A 23 -24.49 -20.98 -38.05
CA GLY A 23 -25.17 -21.00 -36.75
C GLY A 23 -26.60 -20.47 -36.68
N GLN A 24 -27.24 -20.77 -35.53
CA GLN A 24 -27.89 -19.85 -34.59
C GLN A 24 -28.47 -20.69 -33.42
N ASN A 25 -28.08 -20.41 -32.17
CA ASN A 25 -28.64 -21.11 -31.00
C ASN A 25 -29.94 -20.44 -30.55
N ASN A 26 -31.07 -21.11 -30.77
CA ASN A 26 -32.36 -20.77 -30.16
C ASN A 26 -32.48 -21.46 -28.80
N TYR A 27 -32.13 -20.77 -27.71
CA TYR A 27 -32.45 -21.25 -26.36
C TYR A 27 -33.93 -20.99 -26.05
N ARG A 28 -34.80 -21.92 -26.42
CA ARG A 28 -36.12 -22.01 -25.78
C ARG A 28 -35.94 -22.85 -24.52
N LEU A 29 -35.81 -22.20 -23.36
CA LEU A 29 -35.86 -22.90 -22.07
C LEU A 29 -37.19 -23.67 -22.01
N SER A 30 -37.10 -24.99 -21.84
CA SER A 30 -38.29 -25.81 -21.67
C SER A 30 -39.05 -25.34 -20.42
N GLY A 31 -40.38 -25.24 -20.48
CA GLY A 31 -41.19 -24.76 -19.34
C GLY A 31 -41.01 -25.58 -18.06
N ARG A 32 -40.44 -26.80 -18.16
CA ARG A 32 -40.08 -27.64 -17.01
C ARG A 32 -38.82 -27.18 -16.28
N ALA A 33 -37.87 -26.53 -16.97
CA ALA A 33 -36.68 -25.96 -16.35
C ALA A 33 -37.01 -24.72 -15.51
N ILE A 34 -37.95 -23.89 -15.98
CA ILE A 34 -38.45 -22.73 -15.22
C ILE A 34 -39.21 -23.21 -13.98
N ALA A 35 -40.06 -24.24 -14.11
CA ALA A 35 -40.77 -24.82 -12.97
C ALA A 35 -39.80 -25.36 -11.89
N ALA A 36 -38.70 -26.02 -12.27
CA ALA A 36 -37.70 -26.51 -11.33
C ALA A 36 -36.98 -25.36 -10.60
N LEU A 37 -36.69 -24.26 -11.31
CA LEU A 37 -36.03 -23.07 -10.74
C LEU A 37 -36.94 -22.34 -9.75
N VAL A 38 -38.24 -22.25 -10.04
CA VAL A 38 -39.24 -21.68 -9.12
C VAL A 38 -39.40 -22.54 -7.87
N VAL A 39 -39.38 -23.87 -8.00
CA VAL A 39 -39.43 -24.78 -6.83
C VAL A 39 -38.17 -24.64 -5.98
N ALA A 40 -36.99 -24.54 -6.60
CA ALA A 40 -35.74 -24.31 -5.87
C ALA A 40 -35.75 -22.98 -5.10
N LEU A 41 -36.24 -21.90 -5.73
CA LEU A 41 -36.39 -20.60 -5.06
C LEU A 41 -37.42 -20.62 -3.94
N ALA A 42 -38.53 -21.35 -4.10
CA ALA A 42 -39.53 -21.53 -3.05
C ALA A 42 -38.98 -22.32 -1.84
N LEU A 43 -38.11 -23.30 -2.08
CA LEU A 43 -37.43 -24.05 -1.02
C LEU A 43 -36.44 -23.17 -0.25
N VAL A 44 -35.68 -22.32 -0.96
CA VAL A 44 -34.76 -21.36 -0.34
C VAL A 44 -35.52 -20.30 0.46
N ALA A 45 -36.61 -19.77 -0.09
CA ALA A 45 -37.47 -18.82 0.62
C ALA A 45 -38.13 -19.45 1.86
N GLY A 46 -38.54 -20.72 1.77
CA GLY A 46 -39.06 -21.48 2.90
C GLY A 46 -38.02 -21.71 4.00
N LEU A 47 -36.77 -21.98 3.63
CA LEU A 47 -35.64 -22.12 4.56
C LEU A 47 -35.31 -20.80 5.27
N ILE A 48 -35.27 -19.69 4.52
CA ILE A 48 -35.03 -18.36 5.10
C ILE A 48 -36.17 -17.98 6.05
N TRP A 49 -37.43 -18.22 5.65
CA TRP A 49 -38.58 -17.93 6.50
C TRP A 49 -38.59 -18.79 7.77
N PHE A 50 -38.23 -20.08 7.66
CA PHE A 50 -38.13 -20.99 8.81
C PHE A 50 -37.05 -20.55 9.81
N VAL A 51 -35.87 -20.15 9.33
CA VAL A 51 -34.77 -19.67 10.19
C VAL A 51 -35.12 -18.33 10.86
N VAL A 52 -35.82 -17.43 10.16
CA VAL A 52 -36.27 -16.15 10.74
C VAL A 52 -37.40 -16.35 11.75
N TRP A 53 -38.31 -17.30 11.52
CA TRP A 53 -39.41 -17.58 12.43
C TRP A 53 -38.96 -18.31 13.71
N GLN A 54 -37.90 -19.12 13.64
CA GLN A 54 -37.29 -19.76 14.82
C GLN A 54 -36.52 -18.79 15.75
N ARG A 55 -36.18 -17.58 15.30
CA ARG A 55 -35.47 -16.58 16.13
C ARG A 55 -36.39 -15.75 17.06
N GLY A 56 -37.69 -16.05 17.10
CA GLY A 56 -38.71 -15.27 17.82
C GLY A 56 -39.18 -15.82 19.18
N ALA A 57 -38.63 -16.90 19.72
CA ALA A 57 -39.06 -17.44 21.00
C ALA A 57 -37.88 -17.86 21.88
N SER A 58 -37.56 -17.04 22.88
CA SER A 58 -36.68 -17.42 23.99
C SER A 58 -37.48 -18.23 25.01
N GLU A 59 -37.11 -19.50 25.21
CA GLU A 59 -36.92 -20.14 26.53
C GLU A 59 -36.58 -21.64 26.39
N SER A 60 -35.43 -22.00 26.98
CA SER A 60 -35.17 -23.21 27.76
C SER A 60 -35.68 -24.57 27.26
N THR A 61 -34.84 -25.37 26.59
CA THR A 61 -34.78 -26.82 26.87
C THR A 61 -33.43 -27.42 26.50
N ALA A 62 -32.87 -28.18 27.44
CA ALA A 62 -31.66 -28.98 27.28
C ALA A 62 -31.90 -30.26 26.48
N ALA A 63 -30.81 -30.70 25.83
CA ALA A 63 -30.46 -32.04 25.36
C ALA A 63 -31.31 -32.72 24.26
N GLN A 64 -30.64 -33.06 23.14
CA GLN A 64 -30.44 -34.47 22.76
C GLN A 64 -29.31 -34.53 21.72
N GLY A 65 -28.22 -35.23 22.05
CA GLY A 65 -27.11 -35.48 21.15
C GLY A 65 -27.41 -36.58 20.13
N ASP A 66 -26.81 -36.44 18.95
CA ASP A 66 -26.55 -37.54 18.04
C ASP A 66 -25.05 -37.58 17.77
N GLY A 67 -24.41 -38.65 18.23
CA GLY A 67 -22.99 -38.86 18.17
C GLY A 67 -22.62 -39.64 16.91
N SER A 68 -21.83 -39.01 16.04
CA SER A 68 -20.99 -39.72 15.08
C SER A 68 -19.59 -39.11 15.14
N GLY A 69 -18.64 -39.93 15.57
CA GLY A 69 -17.36 -39.50 16.11
C GLY A 69 -16.45 -38.76 15.14
N THR A 70 -15.98 -37.60 15.60
CA THR A 70 -14.67 -36.99 15.33
C THR A 70 -14.35 -36.12 16.56
N ASN A 71 -13.09 -36.08 16.98
CA ASN A 71 -12.56 -35.44 18.21
C ASN A 71 -13.44 -34.33 18.82
N ASP A 72 -13.82 -34.52 20.09
CA ASP A 72 -14.58 -33.59 20.93
C ASP A 72 -13.70 -32.40 21.41
N SER A 73 -12.90 -31.81 20.50
CA SER A 73 -11.89 -30.80 20.84
C SER A 73 -12.43 -29.37 20.95
N CYS A 74 -13.70 -29.15 20.63
CA CYS A 74 -14.29 -27.83 20.50
C CYS A 74 -15.54 -27.70 21.37
N VAL A 75 -15.32 -27.64 22.68
CA VAL A 75 -16.36 -27.63 23.73
C VAL A 75 -17.33 -26.46 23.56
N SER A 76 -16.89 -25.33 23.01
CA SER A 76 -17.71 -24.14 22.80
C SER A 76 -18.32 -24.06 21.39
N GLY A 77 -18.12 -25.07 20.54
CA GLY A 77 -18.68 -25.16 19.19
C GLY A 77 -17.76 -24.58 18.11
N GLU A 78 -18.35 -24.15 16.99
CA GLU A 78 -17.62 -23.62 15.83
C GLU A 78 -17.76 -22.09 15.72
N ILE A 79 -16.68 -21.41 15.32
CA ILE A 79 -16.67 -19.98 14.99
C ILE A 79 -16.15 -19.78 13.57
N THR A 80 -16.85 -18.98 12.78
CA THR A 80 -16.36 -18.50 11.50
C THR A 80 -15.30 -17.42 11.71
N LEU A 81 -14.14 -17.59 11.09
CA LEU A 81 -13.10 -16.56 11.00
C LEU A 81 -13.20 -15.86 9.63
N PRO A 82 -13.75 -14.65 9.54
CA PRO A 82 -13.82 -13.92 8.28
C PRO A 82 -12.44 -13.39 7.89
N VAL A 83 -12.00 -13.65 6.66
CA VAL A 83 -10.68 -13.27 6.13
C VAL A 83 -10.87 -12.49 4.84
N ALA A 84 -10.39 -11.26 4.76
CA ALA A 84 -10.29 -10.51 3.51
C ALA A 84 -8.89 -10.68 2.91
N SER A 85 -8.77 -10.57 1.59
CA SER A 85 -7.47 -10.63 0.92
C SER A 85 -7.42 -9.67 -0.27
N SER A 86 -6.30 -8.97 -0.45
CA SER A 86 -6.04 -8.16 -1.66
C SER A 86 -5.78 -9.03 -2.90
N ASN A 87 -5.52 -10.32 -2.70
CA ASN A 87 -5.35 -11.31 -3.75
C ASN A 87 -6.15 -12.56 -3.41
N ALA A 88 -7.20 -12.85 -4.19
CA ALA A 88 -8.11 -13.95 -3.92
C ALA A 88 -7.45 -15.33 -4.00
N VAL A 89 -6.46 -15.51 -4.88
CA VAL A 89 -5.74 -16.79 -5.02
C VAL A 89 -4.89 -17.06 -3.78
N VAL A 90 -4.09 -16.08 -3.36
CA VAL A 90 -3.26 -16.15 -2.14
C VAL A 90 -4.13 -16.31 -0.89
N GLY A 91 -5.21 -15.53 -0.79
CA GLY A 91 -6.15 -15.60 0.33
C GLY A 91 -6.79 -16.98 0.44
N LYS A 92 -7.20 -17.58 -0.69
CA LYS A 92 -7.77 -18.92 -0.72
C LYS A 92 -6.78 -19.97 -0.27
N GLU A 93 -5.54 -19.91 -0.75
CA GLU A 93 -4.49 -20.85 -0.38
C GLU A 93 -4.24 -20.84 1.13
N LEU A 94 -4.09 -19.66 1.74
CA LEU A 94 -3.87 -19.52 3.18
C LEU A 94 -5.09 -19.93 4.01
N VAL A 95 -6.30 -19.60 3.57
CA VAL A 95 -7.56 -20.01 4.21
C VAL A 95 -7.73 -21.53 4.17
N ASP A 96 -7.49 -22.16 3.02
CA ASP A 96 -7.60 -23.62 2.86
C ASP A 96 -6.53 -24.33 3.70
N ALA A 97 -5.29 -23.82 3.73
CA ALA A 97 -4.20 -24.36 4.55
C ALA A 97 -4.53 -24.28 6.06
N TYR A 98 -5.02 -23.13 6.53
CA TYR A 98 -5.44 -22.99 7.92
C TYR A 98 -6.62 -23.90 8.24
N ALA A 99 -7.65 -23.98 7.38
CA ALA A 99 -8.79 -24.88 7.57
C ALA A 99 -8.36 -26.36 7.68
N ALA A 100 -7.43 -26.79 6.83
CA ALA A 100 -6.91 -28.16 6.82
C ALA A 100 -6.17 -28.54 8.11
N SER A 101 -5.65 -27.57 8.85
CA SER A 101 -5.02 -27.78 10.15
C SER A 101 -6.01 -28.14 11.28
N ASN A 102 -7.33 -28.05 11.01
CA ASN A 102 -8.41 -28.17 12.01
C ASN A 102 -8.16 -27.29 13.25
N PRO A 103 -8.06 -25.97 13.07
CA PRO A 103 -7.59 -25.06 14.10
C PRO A 103 -8.58 -24.95 15.25
N VAL A 104 -8.05 -25.03 16.48
CA VAL A 104 -8.83 -24.84 17.71
C VAL A 104 -8.23 -23.66 18.47
N VAL A 105 -9.04 -22.63 18.69
CA VAL A 105 -8.64 -21.45 19.46
C VAL A 105 -9.49 -21.40 20.71
N ARG A 106 -8.83 -21.59 21.86
CA ARG A 106 -9.48 -21.86 23.15
C ARG A 106 -10.31 -23.13 23.06
N ASP A 107 -11.63 -22.99 23.00
CA ASP A 107 -12.59 -24.08 23.00
C ASP A 107 -13.43 -24.10 21.71
N TYR A 108 -13.05 -23.30 20.71
CA TYR A 108 -13.78 -23.17 19.43
C TYR A 108 -13.01 -23.77 18.28
N CYS A 109 -13.72 -24.54 17.46
CA CYS A 109 -13.25 -24.98 16.14
C CYS A 109 -13.36 -23.81 15.18
N ILE A 110 -12.25 -23.37 14.61
CA ILE A 110 -12.23 -22.21 13.72
C ILE A 110 -12.49 -22.65 12.28
N ARG A 111 -13.46 -22.00 11.65
CA ARG A 111 -13.81 -22.17 10.24
C ARG A 111 -13.43 -20.90 9.48
N PRO A 112 -12.22 -20.81 8.89
CA PRO A 112 -11.85 -19.63 8.13
C PRO A 112 -12.70 -19.54 6.86
N GLN A 113 -13.09 -18.32 6.49
CA GLN A 113 -13.89 -18.07 5.31
C GLN A 113 -13.45 -16.75 4.67
N LEU A 114 -13.25 -16.76 3.34
CA LEU A 114 -13.03 -15.52 2.60
C LEU A 114 -14.29 -14.65 2.59
N VAL A 115 -14.11 -13.38 2.90
CA VAL A 115 -15.13 -12.34 2.77
C VAL A 115 -14.69 -11.30 1.74
N GLU A 116 -15.65 -10.74 1.02
CA GLU A 116 -15.40 -9.73 -0.03
C GLU A 116 -15.17 -8.34 0.58
N THR A 117 -15.71 -8.10 1.77
CA THR A 117 -15.72 -6.80 2.45
C THR A 117 -14.71 -6.75 3.59
N LEU A 118 -13.75 -5.84 3.50
CA LEU A 118 -12.74 -5.63 4.54
C LEU A 118 -13.35 -5.18 5.88
N SER A 119 -14.49 -4.49 5.86
CA SER A 119 -15.24 -4.10 7.06
C SER A 119 -15.65 -5.29 7.93
N ASP A 120 -15.80 -6.48 7.35
CA ASP A 120 -16.33 -7.67 8.03
C ASP A 120 -15.22 -8.66 8.42
N ALA A 121 -13.97 -8.37 8.03
CA ALA A 121 -12.86 -9.30 8.18
C ALA A 121 -12.22 -9.26 9.58
N ALA A 122 -11.82 -10.39 10.13
CA ALA A 122 -10.98 -10.48 11.33
C ALA A 122 -9.49 -10.48 10.98
N VAL A 123 -9.15 -10.84 9.73
CA VAL A 123 -7.79 -10.80 9.18
C VAL A 123 -7.84 -10.17 7.80
N TYR A 124 -6.87 -9.30 7.51
CA TYR A 124 -6.61 -8.84 6.15
C TYR A 124 -5.29 -9.40 5.63
N ILE A 125 -5.33 -10.14 4.52
CA ILE A 125 -4.15 -10.66 3.83
C ILE A 125 -3.78 -9.67 2.73
N ALA A 126 -2.67 -8.95 2.91
CA ALA A 126 -2.19 -7.98 1.95
C ALA A 126 -0.68 -7.72 2.11
N PRO A 127 -0.01 -7.18 1.09
CA PRO A 127 1.30 -6.60 1.28
C PRO A 127 1.24 -5.50 2.33
N ASN A 128 2.22 -5.46 3.25
CA ASN A 128 2.27 -4.43 4.28
C ASN A 128 2.77 -3.10 3.69
N THR A 129 1.87 -2.39 3.02
CA THR A 129 2.15 -1.15 2.29
C THR A 129 1.18 -0.04 2.71
N PRO A 130 1.51 1.23 2.43
CA PRO A 130 0.60 2.36 2.68
C PRO A 130 -0.80 2.16 2.07
N ILE A 131 -0.89 1.50 0.91
CA ILE A 131 -2.17 1.18 0.25
C ILE A 131 -3.03 0.27 1.13
N ALA A 132 -2.46 -0.82 1.66
CA ALA A 132 -3.19 -1.73 2.54
C ALA A 132 -3.64 -1.05 3.84
N HIS A 133 -2.81 -0.16 4.40
CA HIS A 133 -3.18 0.64 5.57
C HIS A 133 -4.32 1.61 5.27
N GLN A 134 -4.33 2.23 4.09
CA GLN A 134 -5.41 3.13 3.69
C GLN A 134 -6.72 2.36 3.44
N GLU A 135 -6.67 1.18 2.85
CA GLU A 135 -7.83 0.30 2.69
C GLU A 135 -8.46 -0.07 4.05
N LEU A 136 -7.62 -0.38 5.05
CA LEU A 136 -8.05 -0.60 6.42
C LEU A 136 -8.72 0.66 7.01
N ALA A 137 -8.08 1.81 6.88
CA ALA A 137 -8.60 3.08 7.39
C ALA A 137 -9.96 3.43 6.76
N ARG A 138 -10.12 3.32 5.44
CA ARG A 138 -11.40 3.54 4.74
C ARG A 138 -12.49 2.57 5.17
N SER A 139 -12.10 1.35 5.52
CA SER A 139 -13.02 0.33 6.01
C SER A 139 -13.36 0.50 7.49
N GLY A 140 -12.83 1.53 8.15
CA GLY A 140 -13.01 1.77 9.59
C GLY A 140 -12.36 0.70 10.46
N ARG A 141 -11.33 0.01 9.95
CA ARG A 141 -10.64 -1.08 10.61
C ARG A 141 -9.23 -0.68 11.02
N THR A 142 -8.73 -1.31 12.07
CA THR A 142 -7.39 -1.08 12.60
C THR A 142 -6.71 -2.42 12.88
N ALA A 143 -5.40 -2.48 12.62
CA ALA A 143 -4.59 -3.64 12.95
C ALA A 143 -4.51 -3.82 14.48
N ALA A 144 -4.55 -5.07 14.93
CA ALA A 144 -4.39 -5.43 16.34
C ALA A 144 -2.92 -5.51 16.77
N VAL A 145 -1.99 -5.44 15.82
CA VAL A 145 -0.53 -5.48 16.02
C VAL A 145 0.13 -4.38 15.20
N ALA A 146 1.26 -3.87 15.69
CA ALA A 146 2.05 -2.87 14.97
C ALA A 146 2.77 -3.46 13.76
N ASP A 147 3.30 -4.68 13.90
CA ASP A 147 4.07 -5.39 12.89
C ASP A 147 3.36 -6.72 12.53
N PRO A 148 2.58 -6.76 11.44
CA PRO A 148 1.93 -7.97 10.95
C PRO A 148 2.93 -9.01 10.44
N GLU A 149 2.61 -10.28 10.65
CA GLU A 149 3.48 -11.39 10.27
C GLU A 149 3.45 -11.62 8.75
N GLN A 150 4.62 -11.95 8.17
CA GLN A 150 4.74 -12.41 6.78
C GLN A 150 4.24 -13.85 6.68
N VAL A 151 3.36 -14.12 5.73
CA VAL A 151 2.67 -15.42 5.63
C VAL A 151 2.75 -16.05 4.26
N PHE A 152 3.10 -15.28 3.22
CA PHE A 152 3.18 -15.80 1.86
C PHE A 152 4.09 -14.94 0.98
N ALA A 153 4.88 -15.59 0.13
CA ALA A 153 5.69 -14.95 -0.90
C ALA A 153 5.21 -15.40 -2.28
N ASP A 154 4.73 -14.45 -3.08
CA ASP A 154 4.28 -14.72 -4.44
C ASP A 154 5.30 -14.18 -5.44
N VAL A 155 6.09 -15.08 -6.03
CA VAL A 155 7.15 -14.73 -6.99
C VAL A 155 6.54 -13.97 -8.16
N VAL A 156 7.09 -12.79 -8.47
CA VAL A 156 6.62 -11.98 -9.59
C VAL A 156 7.31 -12.37 -10.89
N GLY A 157 6.70 -12.04 -12.00
CA GLY A 157 7.26 -12.35 -13.31
C GLY A 157 6.43 -11.80 -14.45
N LEU A 158 6.80 -12.28 -15.63
CA LEU A 158 6.16 -11.93 -16.88
C LEU A 158 5.43 -13.14 -17.42
N SER A 159 4.20 -12.96 -17.90
CA SER A 159 3.46 -14.01 -18.60
C SER A 159 3.26 -13.65 -20.06
N GLY A 160 3.59 -14.59 -20.95
CA GLY A 160 3.52 -14.39 -22.40
C GLY A 160 3.81 -15.67 -23.18
N GLN A 161 3.70 -15.61 -24.50
CA GLN A 161 3.92 -16.76 -25.39
C GLN A 161 5.41 -17.06 -25.60
N ASP A 162 6.25 -16.01 -25.60
CA ASP A 162 7.68 -16.09 -25.89
C ASP A 162 8.50 -15.78 -24.64
N ASN A 163 9.71 -16.33 -24.55
CA ASN A 163 10.65 -15.99 -23.48
C ASN A 163 11.14 -14.54 -23.66
N PRO A 164 10.98 -13.65 -22.64
CA PRO A 164 11.39 -12.25 -22.73
C PRO A 164 12.92 -12.06 -22.80
N GLY A 165 13.71 -13.07 -22.43
CA GLY A 165 15.15 -12.92 -22.30
C GLY A 165 15.54 -12.01 -21.12
N PRO A 166 16.84 -11.68 -20.98
CA PRO A 166 17.33 -10.95 -19.81
C PRO A 166 17.04 -9.44 -19.84
N ASN A 167 16.82 -8.86 -21.03
CA ASN A 167 16.63 -7.43 -21.21
C ASN A 167 15.22 -7.18 -21.73
N VAL A 168 14.27 -7.09 -20.80
CA VAL A 168 12.85 -6.90 -21.13
C VAL A 168 12.60 -5.42 -21.46
N PRO A 169 12.17 -5.08 -22.69
CA PRO A 169 11.79 -3.70 -22.98
C PRO A 169 10.50 -3.37 -22.23
N LEU A 170 10.55 -2.36 -21.36
CA LEU A 170 9.42 -1.98 -20.51
C LEU A 170 8.15 -1.66 -21.34
N GLN A 171 8.30 -1.16 -22.57
CA GLN A 171 7.21 -0.84 -23.50
C GLN A 171 6.50 -2.08 -24.08
N LYS A 172 7.03 -3.27 -23.80
CA LYS A 172 6.44 -4.56 -24.19
C LYS A 172 5.71 -5.24 -23.04
N VAL A 173 5.62 -4.59 -21.88
CA VAL A 173 4.95 -5.12 -20.69
C VAL A 173 3.66 -4.35 -20.44
N VAL A 174 2.55 -5.05 -20.26
CA VAL A 174 1.29 -4.44 -19.82
C VAL A 174 1.04 -4.77 -18.35
N PHE A 175 0.39 -3.84 -17.64
CA PHE A 175 0.24 -3.87 -16.18
C PHE A 175 -1.24 -3.97 -15.79
N PRO A 176 -1.71 -5.16 -15.32
CA PRO A 176 -3.10 -5.34 -14.90
C PRO A 176 -3.42 -4.61 -13.60
N THR A 177 -4.54 -3.89 -13.58
CA THR A 177 -5.03 -3.19 -12.37
C THR A 177 -5.67 -4.12 -11.36
N GLN A 178 -6.16 -5.28 -11.81
CA GLN A 178 -6.66 -6.34 -10.94
C GLN A 178 -5.54 -7.09 -10.22
N MET A 179 -4.27 -6.82 -10.55
CA MET A 179 -3.09 -7.39 -9.90
C MET A 179 -2.11 -6.27 -9.51
N PRO A 180 -2.55 -5.28 -8.71
CA PRO A 180 -1.79 -4.05 -8.50
C PRO A 180 -0.44 -4.34 -7.82
N ALA A 181 -0.40 -5.31 -6.91
CA ALA A 181 0.82 -5.61 -6.19
C ALA A 181 1.94 -6.17 -7.09
N SER A 182 1.63 -7.15 -7.93
CA SER A 182 2.62 -7.69 -8.88
C SER A 182 2.97 -6.67 -9.97
N SER A 183 2.01 -5.87 -10.42
CA SER A 183 2.26 -4.79 -11.39
C SER A 183 3.28 -3.79 -10.86
N ALA A 184 3.13 -3.32 -9.62
CA ALA A 184 4.07 -2.40 -8.98
C ALA A 184 5.48 -2.97 -8.85
N VAL A 185 5.61 -4.22 -8.36
CA VAL A 185 6.92 -4.87 -8.21
C VAL A 185 7.60 -5.07 -9.56
N VAL A 186 6.89 -5.58 -10.57
CA VAL A 186 7.46 -5.79 -11.91
C VAL A 186 7.87 -4.46 -12.54
N ALA A 187 7.06 -3.41 -12.42
CA ALA A 187 7.39 -2.08 -12.95
C ALA A 187 8.66 -1.52 -12.29
N SER A 188 8.77 -1.63 -10.96
CA SER A 188 9.94 -1.16 -10.20
C SER A 188 11.22 -1.91 -10.58
N LEU A 189 11.15 -3.21 -10.84
CA LEU A 189 12.32 -4.02 -11.23
C LEU A 189 12.83 -3.72 -12.64
N LEU A 190 11.90 -3.44 -13.56
CA LEU A 190 12.24 -3.27 -14.97
C LEU A 190 12.50 -1.80 -15.35
N ALA A 191 12.12 -0.85 -14.50
CA ALA A 191 12.31 0.57 -14.74
C ALA A 191 13.64 1.09 -14.15
N ASP A 192 14.29 2.02 -14.86
CA ASP A 192 15.52 2.67 -14.38
C ASP A 192 15.28 3.71 -13.27
N SER A 193 14.01 4.05 -12.99
CA SER A 193 13.61 5.00 -11.94
C SER A 193 12.15 4.81 -11.55
N ASP A 194 11.77 5.29 -10.36
CA ASP A 194 10.38 5.29 -9.90
C ASP A 194 9.46 6.10 -10.82
N SER A 195 9.94 7.23 -11.37
CA SER A 195 9.17 8.02 -12.34
C SER A 195 8.87 7.23 -13.61
N THR A 196 9.84 6.45 -14.10
CA THR A 196 9.63 5.56 -15.24
C THR A 196 8.62 4.46 -14.89
N ALA A 197 8.70 3.88 -13.69
CA ALA A 197 7.75 2.88 -13.21
C ALA A 197 6.31 3.43 -13.15
N VAL A 198 6.12 4.62 -12.59
CA VAL A 198 4.82 5.31 -12.52
C VAL A 198 4.26 5.56 -13.92
N ASN A 199 5.08 6.06 -14.85
CA ASN A 199 4.64 6.35 -16.22
C ASN A 199 4.12 5.09 -16.92
N VAL A 200 4.83 3.96 -16.82
CA VAL A 200 4.37 2.74 -17.49
C VAL A 200 3.17 2.10 -16.81
N LEU A 201 3.06 2.21 -15.49
CA LEU A 201 1.87 1.77 -14.74
C LEU A 201 0.62 2.57 -15.13
N THR A 202 0.80 3.78 -15.65
CA THR A 202 -0.28 4.65 -16.12
C THR A 202 -0.55 4.44 -17.62
N ASP A 203 0.49 4.47 -18.46
CA ASP A 203 0.38 4.47 -19.92
C ASP A 203 0.11 3.08 -20.50
N GLN A 204 0.51 2.02 -19.79
CA GLN A 204 0.44 0.63 -20.25
C GLN A 204 -0.48 -0.23 -19.37
N GLN A 205 -1.41 0.44 -18.69
CA GLN A 205 -2.37 -0.16 -17.79
C GLN A 205 -3.46 -0.91 -18.56
N ILE A 206 -3.89 -2.06 -18.02
CA ILE A 206 -5.07 -2.79 -18.50
C ILE A 206 -5.94 -3.16 -17.32
N ASP A 207 -7.27 -3.06 -17.46
CA ASP A 207 -8.18 -3.37 -16.35
C ASP A 207 -8.10 -4.84 -15.95
N SER A 208 -8.07 -5.72 -16.97
CA SER A 208 -8.13 -7.16 -16.78
C SER A 208 -7.29 -7.92 -17.80
N VAL A 209 -6.80 -9.08 -17.37
CA VAL A 209 -6.18 -10.08 -18.26
C VAL A 209 -7.21 -11.01 -18.89
N ASP A 210 -8.46 -10.96 -18.46
CA ASP A 210 -9.51 -11.85 -18.96
C ASP A 210 -9.82 -11.52 -20.42
N GLY A 211 -9.65 -12.52 -21.29
CA GLY A 211 -9.87 -12.36 -22.73
C GLY A 211 -8.78 -11.58 -23.47
N ILE A 212 -7.65 -11.28 -22.82
CA ILE A 212 -6.52 -10.62 -23.49
C ILE A 212 -5.91 -11.55 -24.54
N THR A 213 -5.73 -11.04 -25.75
CA THR A 213 -4.90 -11.69 -26.76
C THR A 213 -3.58 -10.93 -26.86
N LEU A 214 -2.53 -11.48 -26.24
CA LEU A 214 -1.21 -10.88 -26.29
C LEU A 214 -0.63 -11.04 -27.70
N THR A 215 -0.17 -9.91 -28.26
CA THR A 215 0.64 -9.95 -29.47
C THR A 215 1.97 -10.66 -29.16
N PRO A 216 2.51 -11.49 -30.05
CA PRO A 216 3.84 -12.08 -29.85
C PRO A 216 4.89 -11.03 -29.49
N GLY A 217 5.73 -11.33 -28.50
CA GLY A 217 6.68 -10.37 -27.91
C GLY A 217 6.06 -9.28 -27.01
N MET A 218 4.83 -9.46 -26.53
CA MET A 218 4.25 -8.69 -25.41
C MET A 218 4.07 -9.61 -24.19
N TRP A 219 4.22 -9.03 -23.00
CA TRP A 219 4.09 -9.73 -21.72
C TRP A 219 3.17 -9.01 -20.76
N VAL A 220 2.57 -9.77 -19.86
CA VAL A 220 1.77 -9.27 -18.75
C VAL A 220 2.59 -9.35 -17.47
N ALA A 221 2.70 -8.23 -16.75
CA ALA A 221 3.19 -8.24 -15.38
C ALA A 221 2.23 -9.03 -14.50
N THR A 222 2.73 -10.07 -13.83
CA THR A 222 1.90 -10.95 -12.99
C THR A 222 2.75 -11.59 -11.89
N SER A 223 2.13 -12.45 -11.11
CA SER A 223 2.77 -13.32 -10.14
C SER A 223 2.56 -14.79 -10.49
N LYS A 224 3.27 -15.69 -9.81
CA LYS A 224 3.14 -17.13 -10.02
C LYS A 224 1.71 -17.58 -9.73
N ALA A 225 1.10 -17.07 -8.66
CA ALA A 225 -0.28 -17.40 -8.28
C ALA A 225 -1.32 -16.96 -9.33
N ASN A 226 -1.04 -15.88 -10.09
CA ASN A 226 -1.95 -15.32 -11.10
C ASN A 226 -1.43 -15.46 -12.54
N SER A 227 -0.54 -16.42 -12.80
CA SER A 227 -0.01 -16.66 -14.14
C SER A 227 -1.12 -17.02 -15.13
N LEU A 228 -1.00 -16.55 -16.37
CA LEU A 228 -2.09 -16.69 -17.35
C LEU A 228 -2.24 -18.15 -17.79
N PRO A 229 -3.48 -18.67 -17.87
CA PRO A 229 -3.72 -19.97 -18.46
C PRO A 229 -3.19 -20.03 -19.90
N HIS A 230 -2.45 -21.09 -20.22
CA HIS A 230 -1.90 -21.34 -21.56
C HIS A 230 -0.85 -20.33 -22.06
N ALA A 231 -0.23 -19.55 -21.17
CA ALA A 231 0.98 -18.78 -21.44
C ALA A 231 2.15 -19.29 -20.58
N GLY A 232 3.39 -19.00 -20.99
CA GLY A 232 4.56 -19.21 -20.14
C GLY A 232 4.57 -18.22 -18.97
N PHE A 233 5.14 -18.63 -17.84
CA PHE A 233 5.51 -17.74 -16.73
C PHE A 233 7.03 -17.68 -16.63
N TYR A 234 7.57 -16.47 -16.69
CA TYR A 234 8.99 -16.18 -16.65
C TYR A 234 9.28 -15.41 -15.35
N PRO A 235 9.84 -16.06 -14.32
CA PRO A 235 10.04 -15.44 -13.02
C PRO A 235 11.10 -14.35 -13.08
N LEU A 236 10.89 -13.30 -12.28
CA LEU A 236 11.91 -12.32 -11.92
C LEU A 236 12.42 -12.64 -10.50
N ASP A 237 13.59 -12.11 -10.15
CA ASP A 237 14.21 -12.35 -8.84
C ASP A 237 13.62 -11.43 -7.75
N ALA A 238 12.30 -11.56 -7.53
CA ALA A 238 11.55 -10.80 -6.53
C ALA A 238 10.19 -11.47 -6.25
N SER A 239 9.60 -11.12 -5.12
CA SER A 239 8.25 -11.53 -4.76
C SER A 239 7.41 -10.37 -4.26
N VAL A 240 6.09 -10.52 -4.31
CA VAL A 240 5.18 -9.79 -3.42
C VAL A 240 5.13 -10.56 -2.10
N ILE A 241 5.49 -9.93 -1.00
CA ILE A 241 5.36 -10.49 0.34
C ILE A 241 4.02 -10.07 0.91
N TYR A 242 3.16 -11.06 1.18
CA TYR A 242 1.87 -10.85 1.85
C TYR A 242 2.04 -11.06 3.34
N THR A 243 1.41 -10.18 4.10
CA THR A 243 1.27 -10.29 5.55
C THR A 243 -0.17 -10.66 5.90
N ALA A 244 -0.34 -11.40 7.00
CA ALA A 244 -1.64 -11.56 7.63
C ALA A 244 -1.75 -10.49 8.72
N ILE A 245 -2.63 -9.52 8.51
CA ILE A 245 -2.89 -8.39 9.42
C ILE A 245 -4.09 -8.75 10.30
N PRO A 246 -3.90 -9.16 11.57
CA PRO A 246 -5.03 -9.37 12.47
C PRO A 246 -5.67 -8.03 12.77
N LEU A 247 -7.00 -7.98 12.79
CA LEU A 247 -7.75 -6.74 13.01
C LEU A 247 -8.37 -6.72 14.40
N ASN A 248 -8.48 -5.53 14.98
CA ASN A 248 -9.20 -5.34 16.23
C ASN A 248 -10.67 -5.77 16.08
N SER A 249 -11.28 -6.18 17.19
CA SER A 249 -12.72 -6.40 17.25
C SER A 249 -13.47 -5.10 16.96
N GLY A 250 -14.72 -5.23 16.52
CA GLY A 250 -15.55 -4.11 16.12
C GLY A 250 -17.03 -4.50 16.09
N ALA A 251 -17.83 -3.76 15.33
CA ALA A 251 -19.27 -4.01 15.25
C ALA A 251 -19.62 -5.38 14.60
N THR A 252 -18.78 -5.87 13.70
CA THR A 252 -19.01 -7.07 12.88
C THR A 252 -18.08 -8.24 13.24
N VAL A 253 -17.04 -7.99 14.03
CA VAL A 253 -16.03 -8.98 14.45
C VAL A 253 -15.93 -8.97 15.97
N ASP A 254 -16.22 -10.11 16.60
CA ASP A 254 -16.13 -10.25 18.04
C ASP A 254 -14.69 -10.55 18.52
N GLU A 255 -14.50 -10.58 19.84
CA GLU A 255 -13.19 -10.81 20.45
C GLU A 255 -12.63 -12.23 20.19
N ASN A 256 -13.48 -13.24 20.10
CA ASN A 256 -13.04 -14.61 19.80
C ASN A 256 -12.59 -14.71 18.34
N GLN A 257 -13.28 -14.04 17.42
CA GLN A 257 -12.87 -13.93 16.01
C GLN A 257 -11.56 -13.15 15.86
N ALA A 258 -11.39 -12.04 16.57
CA ALA A 258 -10.12 -11.29 16.57
C ALA A 258 -8.94 -12.13 17.10
N ARG A 259 -9.16 -12.92 18.16
CA ARG A 259 -8.17 -13.88 18.69
C ARG A 259 -7.85 -14.99 17.68
N ALA A 260 -8.87 -15.53 17.02
CA ALA A 260 -8.68 -16.50 15.95
C ALA A 260 -7.90 -15.90 14.76
N GLY A 261 -8.07 -14.60 14.49
CA GLY A 261 -7.27 -13.89 13.48
C GLY A 261 -5.79 -13.78 13.82
N GLN A 262 -5.44 -13.57 15.09
CA GLN A 262 -4.04 -13.61 15.54
C GLN A 262 -3.44 -15.02 15.44
N ASP A 263 -4.25 -16.06 15.69
CA ASP A 263 -3.82 -17.44 15.54
C ASP A 263 -3.56 -17.81 14.07
N PHE A 264 -4.45 -17.38 13.17
CA PHE A 264 -4.27 -17.51 11.72
C PHE A 264 -2.95 -16.89 11.25
N ALA A 265 -2.65 -15.65 11.68
CA ALA A 265 -1.41 -14.98 11.30
C ALA A 265 -0.16 -15.74 11.79
N ARG A 266 -0.20 -16.25 13.02
CA ARG A 266 0.89 -17.07 13.58
C ARG A 266 1.09 -18.38 12.82
N PHE A 267 0.01 -19.06 12.45
CA PHE A 267 0.06 -20.29 11.65
C PHE A 267 0.71 -20.04 10.28
N GLY A 268 0.31 -18.95 9.61
CA GLY A 268 0.91 -18.54 8.34
C GLY A 268 2.41 -18.27 8.47
N ALA A 269 2.80 -17.53 9.52
CA ALA A 269 4.20 -17.19 9.79
C ALA A 269 5.09 -18.42 10.02
N GLN A 270 4.58 -19.42 10.72
CA GLN A 270 5.29 -20.69 10.96
C GLN A 270 5.52 -21.50 9.69
N SER A 271 4.67 -21.30 8.68
CA SER A 271 4.73 -21.99 7.39
C SER A 271 5.47 -21.17 6.33
N PHE A 272 5.87 -19.94 6.65
CA PHE A 272 6.52 -19.03 5.72
C PHE A 272 8.01 -19.35 5.55
N ASP A 273 8.44 -19.47 4.30
CA ASP A 273 9.83 -19.72 3.94
C ASP A 273 10.58 -18.40 3.66
N ALA A 274 11.52 -18.08 4.55
CA ALA A 274 12.33 -16.86 4.48
C ALA A 274 13.40 -16.88 3.36
N GLU A 275 13.64 -18.03 2.70
CA GLU A 275 14.61 -18.17 1.60
C GLU A 275 14.02 -17.80 0.22
N THR A 276 12.80 -17.27 0.18
CA THR A 276 12.14 -16.81 -1.05
C THR A 276 12.70 -15.46 -1.54
N PRO A 277 12.65 -15.17 -2.86
CA PRO A 277 13.07 -13.87 -3.40
C PRO A 277 12.35 -12.73 -2.67
N LYS A 278 13.10 -11.73 -2.19
CA LYS A 278 12.57 -10.67 -1.34
C LYS A 278 11.72 -9.68 -2.13
N GLN A 279 10.81 -9.01 -1.43
CA GLN A 279 10.16 -7.83 -1.99
C GLN A 279 11.15 -6.66 -1.99
N PRO A 280 11.39 -6.01 -3.14
CA PRO A 280 12.23 -4.82 -3.19
C PRO A 280 11.55 -3.66 -2.46
N VAL A 281 12.36 -2.69 -2.01
CA VAL A 281 11.84 -1.42 -1.51
C VAL A 281 11.28 -0.65 -2.69
N ILE A 282 9.98 -0.35 -2.65
CA ILE A 282 9.22 0.28 -3.74
C ILE A 282 8.59 1.56 -3.21
N ALA A 283 8.77 2.66 -3.93
CA ALA A 283 8.18 3.95 -3.58
C ALA A 283 6.64 3.90 -3.56
N GLU A 284 6.02 4.63 -2.64
CA GLU A 284 4.56 4.66 -2.49
C GLU A 284 3.83 5.09 -3.77
N MET A 285 4.38 6.05 -4.51
CA MET A 285 3.83 6.48 -5.81
C MET A 285 3.73 5.34 -6.83
N VAL A 286 4.63 4.36 -6.77
CA VAL A 286 4.62 3.18 -7.65
C VAL A 286 3.51 2.22 -7.22
N TRP A 287 3.32 2.00 -5.92
CA TRP A 287 2.19 1.22 -5.40
C TRP A 287 0.84 1.87 -5.75
N ALA A 288 0.74 3.19 -5.62
CA ALA A 288 -0.46 3.96 -5.94
C ALA A 288 -0.79 3.90 -7.44
N ALA A 289 0.22 4.09 -8.31
CA ALA A 289 0.05 4.06 -9.76
C ALA A 289 -0.46 2.70 -10.27
N ALA A 290 -0.15 1.60 -9.58
CA ALA A 290 -0.60 0.27 -9.98
C ALA A 290 -2.10 0.00 -9.72
N MET A 291 -2.78 0.85 -8.92
CA MET A 291 -4.20 0.67 -8.58
C MET A 291 -5.12 1.04 -9.77
N PRO A 292 -6.35 0.50 -9.85
CA PRO A 292 -7.31 0.74 -10.96
C PRO A 292 -7.67 2.19 -11.28
N THR A 293 -7.41 3.11 -10.36
CA THR A 293 -7.67 4.54 -10.54
C THR A 293 -6.37 5.36 -10.60
N GLY A 294 -5.21 4.72 -10.74
CA GLY A 294 -3.90 5.37 -10.57
C GLY A 294 -3.72 5.93 -9.16
N GLY A 295 -4.45 5.37 -8.20
CA GLY A 295 -4.59 5.94 -6.87
C GLY A 295 -5.68 7.01 -6.74
N ALA A 296 -6.54 7.27 -7.73
CA ALA A 296 -7.61 8.27 -7.63
C ALA A 296 -8.76 7.93 -6.65
N ALA A 297 -8.75 6.74 -6.04
CA ALA A 297 -9.53 6.46 -4.83
C ALA A 297 -8.84 6.97 -3.54
N LEU A 298 -7.54 7.28 -3.59
CA LEU A 298 -6.71 7.84 -2.51
C LEU A 298 -6.94 9.32 -2.08
N THR A 299 -7.69 10.23 -2.70
CA THR A 299 -8.32 10.31 -4.00
C THR A 299 -9.67 11.00 -3.88
N ALA A 300 -10.71 10.17 -3.82
CA ALA A 300 -12.10 10.61 -3.89
C ALA A 300 -12.67 11.13 -2.55
N ASP A 301 -11.97 10.98 -1.43
CA ASP A 301 -12.21 11.76 -0.20
C ASP A 301 -11.50 13.13 -0.30
N GLY A 302 -11.81 13.92 -1.34
CA GLY A 302 -11.26 15.27 -1.55
C GLY A 302 -9.76 15.37 -1.83
N ASN A 303 -9.08 14.24 -2.03
CA ASN A 303 -7.64 14.10 -2.00
C ASN A 303 -7.00 13.91 -3.40
N SER A 304 -7.49 14.53 -4.49
CA SER A 304 -6.95 14.33 -5.86
C SER A 304 -5.42 14.41 -5.90
N PRO A 305 -4.65 13.44 -6.46
CA PRO A 305 -3.19 13.46 -6.40
C PRO A 305 -2.73 14.17 -7.67
N THR A 306 -3.10 15.44 -7.81
CA THR A 306 -2.42 16.31 -8.76
C THR A 306 -1.21 16.84 -8.02
N ASN A 307 -0.19 16.00 -7.91
CA ASN A 307 1.24 16.28 -7.67
C ASN A 307 1.87 15.08 -6.97
N ALA A 308 3.05 14.66 -7.44
CA ALA A 308 3.85 13.55 -6.93
C ALA A 308 4.44 13.77 -5.51
N ASN A 309 3.76 14.56 -4.68
CA ASN A 309 4.28 15.16 -3.46
C ASN A 309 3.56 14.73 -2.18
N ASP A 310 2.57 13.83 -2.27
CA ASP A 310 1.84 13.33 -1.09
C ASP A 310 2.33 11.95 -0.61
N ALA A 311 3.25 11.32 -1.36
CA ALA A 311 3.83 9.99 -1.11
C ALA A 311 4.90 9.98 0.01
N ALA A 312 4.79 10.90 0.96
CA ALA A 312 5.79 11.07 1.99
C ALA A 312 5.19 11.22 3.40
N VAL A 313 3.88 11.29 3.58
CA VAL A 313 3.28 11.60 4.90
C VAL A 313 3.12 10.36 5.81
N ALA A 314 3.50 9.15 5.38
CA ALA A 314 3.18 7.92 6.12
C ALA A 314 4.34 7.24 6.88
N ALA A 315 5.39 7.98 7.27
CA ALA A 315 6.45 7.42 8.13
C ALA A 315 6.33 7.77 9.62
N ASP A 316 5.46 8.70 10.03
CA ASP A 316 5.20 8.97 11.45
C ASP A 316 3.86 9.73 11.59
N GLY A 317 2.77 8.97 11.77
CA GLY A 317 1.38 9.47 11.75
C GLY A 317 0.86 9.95 13.10
N GLN A 318 1.73 10.18 14.09
CA GLN A 318 1.36 10.76 15.37
C GLN A 318 1.96 12.16 15.50
N VAL A 319 1.13 13.12 15.90
CA VAL A 319 1.60 14.45 16.31
C VAL A 319 2.59 14.26 17.47
N GLY A 320 3.73 14.92 17.40
CA GLY A 320 4.82 14.78 18.36
C GLY A 320 5.48 16.12 18.70
N ASN A 321 6.48 16.11 19.57
CA ASN A 321 7.28 17.31 19.82
C ASN A 321 7.91 17.77 18.49
N THR A 322 7.77 19.04 18.14
CA THR A 322 8.09 19.54 16.79
C THR A 322 9.06 20.72 16.82
N VAL A 323 10.09 20.68 15.98
CA VAL A 323 11.02 21.78 15.75
C VAL A 323 10.77 22.31 14.34
N PHE A 324 10.42 23.58 14.22
CA PHE A 324 10.33 24.25 12.92
C PHE A 324 11.69 24.85 12.56
N LEU A 325 12.24 24.47 11.40
CA LEU A 325 13.40 25.11 10.79
C LEU A 325 12.92 25.94 9.60
N LEU A 326 12.89 27.25 9.75
CA LEU A 326 12.41 28.17 8.74
C LEU A 326 13.57 28.79 7.96
N ASP A 327 13.66 28.47 6.67
CA ASP A 327 14.52 29.17 5.73
C ASP A 327 14.12 30.65 5.69
N THR A 328 15.10 31.51 5.92
CA THR A 328 14.99 32.98 5.85
C THR A 328 15.99 33.55 4.85
N SER A 329 16.42 32.75 3.87
CA SER A 329 17.22 33.19 2.74
C SER A 329 16.44 34.14 1.83
N GLY A 330 17.14 34.85 0.95
CA GLY A 330 16.50 35.74 -0.02
C GLY A 330 15.48 35.03 -0.92
N ALA A 331 15.68 33.75 -1.21
CA ALA A 331 14.77 32.97 -2.04
C ALA A 331 13.39 32.74 -1.38
N MET A 332 13.31 32.84 -0.05
CA MET A 332 12.04 32.70 0.69
C MET A 332 11.16 33.96 0.61
N GLU A 333 11.64 35.09 0.09
CA GLU A 333 10.92 36.37 0.09
C GLU A 333 9.46 36.28 -0.42
N PRO A 334 9.15 35.57 -1.53
CA PRO A 334 7.77 35.45 -2.02
C PRO A 334 6.84 34.62 -1.12
N TYR A 335 7.41 33.82 -0.22
CA TYR A 335 6.69 32.79 0.52
C TYR A 335 6.71 33.02 2.04
N LEU A 336 7.60 33.89 2.53
CA LEU A 336 7.88 34.08 3.95
C LEU A 336 6.61 34.35 4.77
N GLU A 337 5.70 35.21 4.29
CA GLU A 337 4.48 35.54 5.04
C GLU A 337 3.53 34.34 5.16
N SER A 338 3.47 33.48 4.15
CA SER A 338 2.73 32.22 4.24
C SER A 338 3.43 31.19 5.12
N ALA A 339 4.77 31.14 5.07
CA ALA A 339 5.55 30.29 5.94
C ALA A 339 5.33 30.65 7.42
N LYS A 340 5.33 31.95 7.76
CA LYS A 340 5.03 32.45 9.09
C LYS A 340 3.66 31.99 9.58
N ARG A 341 2.60 32.18 8.78
CA ARG A 341 1.25 31.72 9.13
C ARG A 341 1.15 30.21 9.30
N GLY A 342 1.82 29.45 8.42
CA GLY A 342 1.92 28.00 8.52
C GLY A 342 2.56 27.54 9.83
N VAL A 343 3.68 28.13 10.21
CA VAL A 343 4.36 27.86 11.47
C VAL A 343 3.50 28.24 12.68
N GLU A 344 2.84 29.41 12.66
CA GLU A 344 1.92 29.82 13.72
C GLU A 344 0.80 28.81 13.93
N ARG A 345 0.11 28.46 12.84
CA ARG A 345 -1.02 27.52 12.87
C ARG A 345 -0.57 26.12 13.30
N ALA A 346 0.51 25.63 12.72
CA ALA A 346 1.06 24.32 13.07
C ALA A 346 1.48 24.26 14.54
N ALA A 347 2.05 25.34 15.08
CA ALA A 347 2.38 25.41 16.49
C ALA A 347 1.14 25.38 17.40
N ASP A 348 0.07 26.08 17.02
CA ASP A 348 -1.22 26.01 17.73
C ASP A 348 -1.76 24.57 17.74
N GLU A 349 -1.74 23.87 16.60
CA GLU A 349 -2.28 22.51 16.49
C GLU A 349 -1.43 21.47 17.25
N VAL A 350 -0.10 21.53 17.14
CA VAL A 350 0.82 20.62 17.88
C VAL A 350 0.68 20.81 19.39
N THR A 351 0.58 22.06 19.86
CA THR A 351 0.41 22.34 21.29
C THR A 351 -1.00 21.99 21.80
N ALA A 352 -2.04 22.16 20.97
CA ALA A 352 -3.39 21.69 21.29
C ALA A 352 -3.47 20.17 21.41
N ALA A 353 -2.64 19.44 20.67
CA ALA A 353 -2.48 17.99 20.79
C ALA A 353 -1.64 17.55 22.02
N GLY A 354 -1.12 18.51 22.82
CA GLY A 354 -0.39 18.22 24.05
C GLY A 354 1.13 18.08 23.89
N HIS A 355 1.68 18.48 22.74
CA HIS A 355 3.11 18.40 22.44
C HIS A 355 3.81 19.77 22.50
N ASN A 356 5.13 19.75 22.57
CA ASN A 356 5.93 20.97 22.60
C ASN A 356 6.44 21.34 21.21
N VAL A 357 6.71 22.64 21.02
CA VAL A 357 7.21 23.22 19.78
C VAL A 357 8.47 24.04 20.01
N ALA A 358 9.35 24.09 19.01
CA ALA A 358 10.52 24.98 18.95
C ALA A 358 10.58 25.64 17.57
N LEU A 359 11.24 26.80 17.48
CA LEU A 359 11.39 27.55 16.22
C LEU A 359 12.81 28.03 16.04
N TRP A 360 13.43 27.63 14.95
CA TRP A 360 14.72 28.15 14.48
C TRP A 360 14.54 28.74 13.09
N ASN A 361 15.34 29.75 12.77
CA ASN A 361 15.45 30.27 11.41
C ASN A 361 16.89 30.13 10.91
N TYR A 362 17.07 30.05 9.60
CA TYR A 362 18.39 29.88 9.02
C TYR A 362 18.56 30.61 7.68
N SER A 363 19.81 30.97 7.38
CA SER A 363 20.31 31.66 6.19
C SER A 363 21.82 31.82 6.33
N SER A 364 22.55 32.10 5.26
CA SER A 364 23.97 32.47 5.35
C SER A 364 24.21 33.66 6.30
N PRO A 365 25.28 33.67 7.11
CA PRO A 365 25.64 34.81 7.95
C PRO A 365 25.79 36.12 7.18
N LEU A 366 24.97 37.12 7.52
CA LEU A 366 24.99 38.44 6.87
C LEU A 366 25.73 39.51 7.69
N SER A 367 25.97 39.24 8.98
CA SER A 367 26.60 40.19 9.90
C SER A 367 28.00 39.72 10.27
N VAL A 368 28.94 40.66 10.32
CA VAL A 368 30.31 40.40 10.76
C VAL A 368 30.28 39.82 12.18
N GLY A 369 30.92 38.67 12.37
CA GLY A 369 31.00 37.96 13.66
C GLY A 369 29.92 36.89 13.89
N VAL A 370 28.95 36.74 12.98
CA VAL A 370 28.05 35.59 12.97
C VAL A 370 28.71 34.47 12.16
N THR A 371 28.90 33.31 12.78
CA THR A 371 29.55 32.15 12.15
C THR A 371 28.58 31.05 11.76
N ASN A 372 27.45 30.95 12.46
CA ASN A 372 26.46 29.89 12.25
C ASN A 372 25.37 30.38 11.29
N GLY A 373 24.96 29.51 10.37
CA GLY A 373 23.88 29.73 9.42
C GLY A 373 22.48 29.69 10.02
N TYR A 374 22.33 29.49 11.34
CA TYR A 374 21.03 29.30 12.00
C TYR A 374 20.95 30.06 13.33
N ARG A 375 19.72 30.28 13.80
CA ARG A 375 19.41 30.90 15.10
C ARG A 375 18.27 30.16 15.78
N ASP A 376 18.44 29.93 17.08
CA ASP A 376 17.47 29.33 17.98
C ASP A 376 16.52 30.40 18.55
N ASN A 377 15.45 30.70 17.82
CA ASN A 377 14.52 31.78 18.22
C ASN A 377 13.66 31.39 19.44
N VAL A 378 13.24 30.13 19.50
CA VAL A 378 12.38 29.60 20.56
C VAL A 378 12.85 28.20 20.95
N ALA A 379 13.26 28.05 22.21
CA ALA A 379 13.50 26.75 22.81
C ALA A 379 12.17 25.97 22.98
N MET A 380 12.27 24.63 23.10
CA MET A 380 11.11 23.74 23.20
C MET A 380 10.12 24.22 24.28
N THR A 381 8.88 24.48 23.88
CA THR A 381 7.85 25.11 24.72
C THR A 381 6.46 24.61 24.39
N SER A 382 5.55 24.63 25.36
CA SER A 382 4.11 24.40 25.16
C SER A 382 3.35 25.68 24.84
N SER A 383 4.03 26.82 24.69
CA SER A 383 3.41 28.13 24.43
C SER A 383 3.45 28.47 22.94
N PRO A 384 2.33 28.31 22.18
CA PRO A 384 2.31 28.68 20.77
C PRO A 384 2.47 30.20 20.57
N SER A 385 2.09 31.02 21.57
CA SER A 385 2.31 32.46 21.55
C SER A 385 3.79 32.85 21.52
N ALA A 386 4.69 32.01 22.09
CA ALA A 386 6.13 32.26 22.01
C ALA A 386 6.64 32.09 20.56
N VAL A 387 6.17 31.06 19.86
CA VAL A 387 6.48 30.83 18.43
C VAL A 387 5.94 31.97 17.57
N LYS A 388 4.69 32.36 17.77
CA LYS A 388 4.06 33.48 17.05
C LYS A 388 4.82 34.79 17.20
N ASN A 389 5.19 35.17 18.42
CA ASN A 389 5.94 36.40 18.67
C ASN A 389 7.34 36.38 18.06
N ALA A 390 7.95 35.20 17.97
CA ALA A 390 9.29 35.03 17.41
C ALA A 390 9.30 34.97 15.87
N VAL A 391 8.28 34.40 15.24
CA VAL A 391 8.22 34.25 13.78
C VAL A 391 7.81 35.55 13.07
N ALA A 392 6.96 36.37 13.71
CA ALA A 392 6.46 37.62 13.15
C ALA A 392 7.55 38.60 12.66
N PRO A 393 8.63 38.91 13.42
CA PRO A 393 9.65 39.87 13.00
C PRO A 393 10.67 39.32 12.01
N LEU A 394 10.63 38.02 11.64
CA LEU A 394 11.61 37.44 10.73
C LEU A 394 11.55 38.11 9.35
N THR A 395 12.72 38.33 8.77
CA THR A 395 12.92 38.89 7.42
C THR A 395 13.81 37.97 6.61
N THR A 396 13.83 38.13 5.29
CA THR A 396 14.70 37.34 4.41
C THR A 396 16.06 38.00 4.13
N GLY A 397 17.05 37.20 3.81
CA GLY A 397 18.36 37.64 3.29
C GLY A 397 19.38 36.50 3.20
N GLY A 398 20.38 36.65 2.35
CA GLY A 398 21.42 35.62 2.18
C GLY A 398 20.96 34.40 1.37
N VAL A 399 21.66 33.27 1.52
CA VAL A 399 21.39 32.00 0.81
C VAL A 399 21.01 30.88 1.79
N PRO A 400 20.25 29.85 1.38
CA PRO A 400 19.76 28.83 2.30
C PRO A 400 20.88 27.86 2.73
N GLN A 401 21.24 27.87 4.01
CA GLN A 401 22.17 26.90 4.61
C GLN A 401 21.40 25.76 5.31
N THR A 402 20.65 25.02 4.51
CA THR A 402 19.70 24.01 4.98
C THR A 402 20.38 22.82 5.66
N ARG A 403 21.47 22.29 5.10
CA ARG A 403 22.19 21.14 5.67
C ARG A 403 22.82 21.46 7.01
N GLU A 404 23.41 22.65 7.12
CA GLU A 404 23.99 23.13 8.39
C GLU A 404 22.91 23.23 9.47
N ALA A 405 21.77 23.86 9.16
CA ALA A 405 20.68 24.04 10.09
C ALA A 405 20.05 22.71 10.55
N VAL A 406 19.82 21.78 9.61
CA VAL A 406 19.26 20.45 9.90
C VAL A 406 20.21 19.64 10.78
N THR A 407 21.50 19.61 10.46
CA THR A 407 22.51 18.89 11.24
C THR A 407 22.59 19.45 12.67
N ALA A 408 22.57 20.77 12.82
CA ALA A 408 22.57 21.43 14.13
C ALA A 408 21.31 21.10 14.94
N ALA A 409 20.13 21.11 14.32
CA ALA A 409 18.88 20.80 14.99
C ALA A 409 18.82 19.33 15.45
N VAL A 410 19.21 18.37 14.61
CA VAL A 410 19.30 16.95 14.98
C VAL A 410 20.22 16.74 16.18
N GLY A 411 21.34 17.48 16.26
CA GLY A 411 22.26 17.40 17.39
C GLY A 411 21.81 18.12 18.67
N SER A 412 20.79 18.99 18.60
CA SER A 412 20.42 19.90 19.70
C SER A 412 19.15 19.49 20.44
N PHE A 413 18.28 18.69 19.84
CA PHE A 413 16.99 18.32 20.43
C PHE A 413 16.94 16.85 20.87
N PRO A 414 16.41 16.56 22.06
CA PRO A 414 16.28 15.18 22.54
C PRO A 414 15.16 14.46 21.78
N SER A 415 15.43 13.23 21.36
CA SER A 415 14.43 12.35 20.74
C SER A 415 13.45 11.75 21.77
N PRO A 416 12.21 11.40 21.38
CA PRO A 416 11.65 11.51 20.03
C PRO A 416 11.25 12.96 19.70
N VAL A 417 11.61 13.41 18.50
CA VAL A 417 11.32 14.76 18.01
C VAL A 417 11.16 14.77 16.51
N ARG A 418 10.23 15.57 16.02
CA ARG A 418 10.05 15.85 14.60
C ARG A 418 10.69 17.17 14.24
N ILE A 419 11.44 17.21 13.15
CA ILE A 419 12.03 18.43 12.59
C ILE A 419 11.31 18.72 11.27
N VAL A 420 10.54 19.81 11.23
CA VAL A 420 9.87 20.31 10.02
C VAL A 420 10.78 21.36 9.36
N VAL A 421 11.37 21.00 8.25
CA VAL A 421 12.30 21.81 7.46
C VAL A 421 11.53 22.53 6.37
N ILE A 422 11.42 23.84 6.46
CA ILE A 422 10.69 24.70 5.52
C ILE A 422 11.73 25.42 4.68
N THR A 423 11.92 25.00 3.43
CA THR A 423 13.11 25.33 2.66
C THR A 423 12.81 25.76 1.23
N THR A 424 13.64 26.65 0.68
CA THR A 424 13.68 26.92 -0.77
C THR A 424 14.73 26.10 -1.50
N GLY A 425 15.48 25.25 -0.80
CA GLY A 425 16.58 24.45 -1.35
C GLY A 425 17.83 24.54 -0.48
N THR A 426 19.00 24.28 -1.04
CA THR A 426 20.28 24.40 -0.30
C THR A 426 21.32 25.14 -1.14
N ALA A 427 22.18 25.89 -0.45
CA ALA A 427 23.41 26.45 -0.98
C ALA A 427 24.65 25.89 -0.26
N ASP A 428 24.46 24.92 0.64
CA ASP A 428 25.58 24.27 1.32
C ASP A 428 26.39 23.42 0.33
N GLY A 429 27.72 23.51 0.44
CA GLY A 429 28.67 22.73 -0.35
C GLY A 429 29.17 21.47 0.37
N GLU A 430 28.48 21.03 1.43
CA GLU A 430 28.86 19.84 2.19
C GLU A 430 28.68 18.56 1.36
N ASP A 431 29.53 17.54 1.60
CA ASP A 431 29.41 16.23 0.97
C ASP A 431 28.15 15.47 1.41
N ASP A 432 27.42 14.89 0.45
CA ASP A 432 26.15 14.19 0.68
C ASP A 432 26.29 13.03 1.68
N ALA A 433 27.39 12.27 1.63
CA ALA A 433 27.58 11.11 2.50
C ALA A 433 27.90 11.52 3.94
N VAL A 434 28.61 12.65 4.12
CA VAL A 434 28.88 13.22 5.44
C VAL A 434 27.59 13.71 6.08
N PHE A 435 26.79 14.48 5.34
CA PHE A 435 25.51 14.99 5.81
C PHE A 435 24.55 13.84 6.18
N THR A 436 24.28 12.91 5.25
CA THR A 436 23.33 11.81 5.49
C THR A 436 23.72 10.95 6.68
N LYS A 437 25.02 10.68 6.88
CA LYS A 437 25.52 9.95 8.05
C LYS A 437 25.29 10.70 9.35
N ALA A 438 25.45 12.02 9.37
CA ALA A 438 25.21 12.83 10.57
C ALA A 438 23.73 12.78 10.98
N ILE A 439 22.82 12.74 10.00
CA ILE A 439 21.38 12.66 10.24
C ILE A 439 20.93 11.25 10.68
N GLN A 440 21.49 10.19 10.09
CA GLN A 440 21.11 8.81 10.40
C GLN A 440 21.23 8.48 11.89
N ALA A 441 22.27 8.98 12.57
CA ALA A 441 22.44 8.78 14.01
C ALA A 441 21.29 9.35 14.85
N GLY A 442 20.70 10.47 14.41
CA GLY A 442 19.52 11.06 15.03
C GLY A 442 18.23 10.28 14.71
N ALA A 443 18.12 9.78 13.48
CA ALA A 443 16.99 8.95 13.05
C ALA A 443 16.89 7.64 13.85
N ASP A 444 18.02 6.97 14.06
CA ASP A 444 18.11 5.76 14.88
C ASP A 444 17.68 6.00 16.34
N SER A 445 17.74 7.25 16.80
CA SER A 445 17.33 7.67 18.15
C SER A 445 15.85 8.11 18.25
N GLY A 446 15.11 8.12 17.14
CA GLY A 446 13.71 8.53 17.08
C GLY A 446 13.47 9.97 16.62
N THR A 447 14.44 10.59 15.93
CA THR A 447 14.25 11.89 15.27
C THR A 447 13.73 11.71 13.85
N SER A 448 12.59 12.30 13.52
CA SER A 448 12.03 12.25 12.16
C SER A 448 12.18 13.60 11.46
N ILE A 449 12.52 13.60 10.16
CA ILE A 449 12.62 14.83 9.36
C ILE A 449 11.45 14.90 8.37
N ALA A 450 10.74 16.02 8.39
CA ALA A 450 9.71 16.38 7.43
C ALA A 450 10.17 17.60 6.62
N VAL A 451 10.15 17.53 5.30
CA VAL A 451 10.63 18.60 4.42
C VAL A 451 9.45 19.22 3.68
N VAL A 452 9.31 20.53 3.76
CA VAL A 452 8.40 21.34 2.94
C VAL A 452 9.27 22.22 2.06
N HIS A 453 9.47 21.79 0.81
CA HIS A 453 10.21 22.55 -0.19
C HIS A 453 9.25 23.50 -0.92
N VAL A 454 9.63 24.78 -1.04
CA VAL A 454 8.81 25.81 -1.69
C VAL A 454 9.56 26.51 -2.82
N GLY A 455 8.85 26.73 -3.92
CA GLY A 455 9.39 27.38 -5.11
C GLY A 455 10.10 26.40 -6.05
N SER A 456 10.77 26.96 -7.07
CA SER A 456 11.26 26.19 -8.21
C SER A 456 12.75 25.85 -8.16
N ALA A 457 13.46 26.23 -7.10
CA ALA A 457 14.89 25.95 -7.01
C ALA A 457 15.12 24.44 -6.76
N PRO A 458 16.29 23.89 -7.16
CA PRO A 458 16.55 22.46 -7.05
C PRO A 458 16.43 21.94 -5.62
N HIS A 459 15.88 20.74 -5.49
CA HIS A 459 15.83 20.00 -4.24
C HIS A 459 17.23 19.56 -3.80
N ASP A 460 17.44 19.53 -2.49
CA ASP A 460 18.61 18.91 -1.89
C ASP A 460 18.43 17.39 -1.82
N LYS A 461 19.09 16.67 -2.71
CA LYS A 461 18.98 15.21 -2.80
C LYS A 461 19.40 14.48 -1.51
N ALA A 462 20.37 15.02 -0.77
CA ALA A 462 20.86 14.39 0.45
C ALA A 462 19.86 14.58 1.61
N LEU A 463 19.27 15.78 1.72
CA LEU A 463 18.18 16.05 2.66
C LEU A 463 16.96 15.18 2.35
N GLU A 464 16.58 15.10 1.08
CA GLU A 464 15.50 14.24 0.60
C GLU A 464 15.76 12.78 0.99
N ALA A 465 16.97 12.25 0.77
CA ALA A 465 17.30 10.85 1.07
C ALA A 465 17.08 10.44 2.53
N VAL A 466 17.17 11.39 3.49
CA VAL A 466 17.00 11.14 4.93
C VAL A 466 15.66 11.64 5.47
N ALA A 467 14.86 12.31 4.65
CA ALA A 467 13.56 12.82 5.04
C ALA A 467 12.53 11.69 5.14
N ALA A 468 11.88 11.61 6.30
CA ALA A 468 10.76 10.72 6.57
C ALA A 468 9.49 11.19 5.83
N SER A 469 9.34 12.51 5.61
CA SER A 469 8.30 13.09 4.78
C SER A 469 8.79 14.29 3.97
N ARG A 470 8.20 14.53 2.80
CA ARG A 470 8.61 15.52 1.80
C ARG A 470 7.37 16.05 1.09
N GLN A 471 7.27 17.37 0.97
CA GLN A 471 6.19 18.03 0.26
C GLN A 471 6.78 19.16 -0.57
N GLN A 472 6.44 19.20 -1.86
CA GLN A 472 6.83 20.27 -2.75
C GLN A 472 5.64 21.19 -3.00
N VAL A 473 5.86 22.49 -2.79
CA VAL A 473 4.86 23.54 -2.83
C VAL A 473 5.23 24.54 -3.92
N GLY A 474 4.36 24.70 -4.92
CA GLY A 474 4.60 25.62 -6.03
C GLY A 474 4.26 27.07 -5.71
N SER A 475 3.46 27.33 -4.66
CA SER A 475 2.90 28.65 -4.40
C SER A 475 2.79 29.00 -2.90
N ALA A 476 2.76 30.30 -2.60
CA ALA A 476 2.55 30.79 -1.25
C ALA A 476 1.15 30.42 -0.68
N ALA A 477 0.16 30.13 -1.52
CA ALA A 477 -1.20 29.80 -1.08
C ALA A 477 -1.29 28.41 -0.45
N GLU A 478 -0.45 27.48 -0.91
CA GLU A 478 -0.44 26.07 -0.49
C GLU A 478 0.51 25.82 0.70
N LEU A 479 1.46 26.74 0.94
CA LEU A 479 2.53 26.56 1.91
C LEU A 479 2.04 26.44 3.36
N GLU A 480 0.99 27.18 3.73
CA GLU A 480 0.44 27.14 5.08
C GLU A 480 -0.08 25.74 5.44
N ALA A 481 -0.88 25.15 4.54
CA ALA A 481 -1.43 23.81 4.71
C ALA A 481 -0.34 22.73 4.70
N ALA A 482 0.67 22.90 3.84
CA ALA A 482 1.82 21.99 3.77
C ALA A 482 2.61 21.92 5.08
N ILE A 483 2.87 23.08 5.70
CA ILE A 483 3.58 23.17 6.99
C ILE A 483 2.79 22.48 8.11
N VAL A 484 1.47 22.67 8.14
CA VAL A 484 0.59 22.01 9.12
C VAL A 484 0.63 20.49 8.94
N ALA A 485 0.42 20.01 7.71
CA ALA A 485 0.45 18.59 7.39
C ALA A 485 1.79 17.92 7.77
N ALA A 486 2.91 18.62 7.56
CA ALA A 486 4.24 18.14 7.90
C ALA A 486 4.41 17.84 9.41
N THR A 487 3.59 18.40 10.30
CA THR A 487 3.61 18.11 11.75
C THR A 487 2.90 16.81 12.14
N GLY A 488 2.18 16.17 11.21
CA GLY A 488 1.37 14.99 11.49
C GLY A 488 -0.03 15.31 12.04
N THR A 489 -0.46 16.58 12.09
CA THR A 489 -1.83 16.97 12.45
C THR A 489 -2.78 16.76 11.26
N ARG A 490 -3.98 16.24 11.51
CA ARG A 490 -5.07 16.18 10.51
C ARG A 490 -5.88 17.46 10.62
N SER A 491 -5.96 18.26 9.55
CA SER A 491 -6.88 19.40 9.45
C SER A 491 -8.29 18.96 9.10
#